data_AF-A0A261EQ06-F1
#
_entry.id   AF-A0A261EQ06-F1
#
_cell.length_a   1.000
_cell.length_b   1.000
_cell.length_c   1.000
_cell.angle_alpha   90.00
_cell.angle_beta   90.00
_cell.angle_gamma   90.00
#
_symmetry.space_group_name_H-M   'P 1'
#
loop_
_entity.id
_entity.type
_entity.pdbx_description
1 polymer ?
#
loop_
_entity_poly.entity_id
_entity_poly.type
_entity_poly.pdbx_seq_one_letter_code
_entity_poly.pdbx_strand_id
1 'polypeptide(L)'
;MADQNDSTTIVVDGKLFSVDDATKTREANKVAKRFGISDEALQGVEDFKDQLTSHKAWDLPFMGYVNEDGYGYAYVPDQAVAPGGWDAHKAFTELPPDVQTAFAIRMLFTHRDVDRYGANMFLHYDRGLNIRFDIPVSQSY
;
A
#
# COMPACT_ATOMS: atom_id res chain seq x y z
N MET A 1 4.21 -24.00 -20.66
CA MET A 1 3.45 -23.65 -19.45
C MET A 1 3.24 -22.15 -19.50
N ALA A 2 1.99 -21.74 -19.66
CA ALA A 2 1.53 -20.35 -19.72
C ALA A 2 0.13 -20.32 -19.08
N ASP A 3 -0.45 -19.13 -18.92
CA ASP A 3 -1.80 -18.89 -18.38
C ASP A 3 -2.00 -19.34 -16.92
N GLN A 4 -1.18 -18.79 -16.02
CA GLN A 4 -1.59 -18.56 -14.63
C GLN A 4 -1.28 -17.10 -14.22
N ASN A 5 -2.18 -16.53 -13.40
CA ASN A 5 -1.98 -15.34 -12.56
C ASN A 5 -1.96 -13.92 -13.17
N ASP A 6 -2.48 -13.71 -14.39
CA ASP A 6 -2.79 -12.33 -14.85
C ASP A 6 -3.94 -11.69 -14.02
N SER A 7 -4.85 -12.51 -13.50
CA SER A 7 -5.96 -12.11 -12.60
C SER A 7 -5.52 -11.68 -11.20
N THR A 8 -4.37 -12.15 -10.71
CA THR A 8 -3.81 -11.83 -9.38
C THR A 8 -2.67 -10.81 -9.44
N THR A 9 -2.35 -10.28 -10.62
CA THR A 9 -1.20 -9.39 -10.81
C THR A 9 -1.62 -7.92 -10.89
N ILE A 10 -1.06 -7.08 -10.02
CA ILE A 10 -1.13 -5.62 -10.09
C ILE A 10 0.06 -5.14 -10.92
N VAL A 11 -0.22 -4.35 -11.97
CA VAL A 11 0.81 -3.63 -12.73
C VAL A 11 0.77 -2.16 -12.31
N VAL A 12 1.90 -1.63 -11.85
CA VAL A 12 2.06 -0.24 -11.42
C VAL A 12 2.85 0.50 -12.49
N ASP A 13 2.20 1.38 -13.26
CA ASP A 13 2.91 2.23 -14.24
C ASP A 13 3.70 3.31 -13.48
N GLY A 14 5.03 3.23 -13.51
CA GLY A 14 5.92 4.18 -12.82
C GLY A 14 5.80 5.61 -13.31
N LYS A 15 5.26 5.84 -14.53
CA LYS A 15 4.96 7.19 -15.03
C LYS A 15 3.94 7.92 -14.14
N LEU A 16 3.09 7.19 -13.43
CA LEU A 16 2.13 7.77 -12.48
C LEU A 16 2.80 8.36 -11.23
N PHE A 17 4.06 8.03 -10.94
CA PHE A 17 4.76 8.62 -9.80
C PHE A 17 5.02 10.12 -10.00
N SER A 18 5.11 10.57 -11.26
CA SER A 18 5.36 11.97 -11.63
C SER A 18 4.10 12.81 -11.90
N VAL A 19 2.88 12.27 -11.72
CA VAL A 19 1.62 13.01 -11.91
C VAL A 19 0.95 13.40 -10.59
N ASP A 20 -0.19 14.08 -10.67
CA ASP A 20 -0.93 14.58 -9.50
C ASP A 20 -1.57 13.46 -8.64
N ASP A 21 -1.77 13.76 -7.37
CA ASP A 21 -2.21 12.77 -6.38
C ASP A 21 -3.67 12.35 -6.54
N ALA A 22 -4.52 13.20 -7.14
CA ALA A 22 -5.89 12.83 -7.49
C ALA A 22 -5.91 11.83 -8.67
N THR A 23 -4.99 11.97 -9.64
CA THR A 23 -4.76 10.99 -10.69
C THR A 23 -4.21 9.68 -10.14
N LYS A 24 -3.12 9.70 -9.35
CA LYS A 24 -2.59 8.48 -8.70
C LYS A 24 -3.68 7.72 -7.93
N THR A 25 -4.45 8.44 -7.09
CA THR A 25 -5.55 7.86 -6.30
C THR A 25 -6.66 7.29 -7.19
N ARG A 26 -7.05 8.00 -8.26
CA ARG A 26 -8.07 7.53 -9.22
C ARG A 26 -7.66 6.26 -9.93
N GLU A 27 -6.41 6.16 -10.40
CA GLU A 27 -5.93 4.96 -11.09
C GLU A 27 -5.77 3.78 -10.12
N ALA A 28 -5.26 4.01 -8.91
CA ALA A 28 -5.23 3.00 -7.85
C ALA A 28 -6.64 2.50 -7.46
N ASN A 29 -7.65 3.38 -7.41
CA ASN A 29 -9.03 2.99 -7.14
C ASN A 29 -9.62 2.10 -8.26
N LYS A 30 -9.24 2.29 -9.54
CA LYS A 30 -9.61 1.37 -10.63
C LYS A 30 -8.97 -0.01 -10.42
N VAL A 31 -7.70 -0.06 -10.02
CA VAL A 31 -6.98 -1.30 -9.70
C VAL A 31 -7.66 -2.02 -8.54
N ALA A 32 -8.01 -1.32 -7.46
CA ALA A 32 -8.72 -1.89 -6.31
C ALA A 32 -10.08 -2.48 -6.71
N LYS A 33 -10.92 -1.74 -7.46
CA LYS A 33 -12.24 -2.23 -7.92
C LYS A 33 -12.16 -3.48 -8.79
N ARG A 34 -11.06 -3.69 -9.53
CA ARG A 34 -10.81 -4.91 -10.31
C ARG A 34 -10.71 -6.17 -9.44
N PHE A 35 -10.37 -6.03 -8.15
CA PHE A 35 -10.34 -7.11 -7.16
C PHE A 35 -11.62 -7.19 -6.30
N GLY A 36 -12.69 -6.47 -6.67
CA GLY A 36 -13.97 -6.51 -5.96
C GLY A 36 -14.13 -5.51 -4.81
N ILE A 37 -13.11 -4.70 -4.53
CA ILE A 37 -13.17 -3.63 -3.50
C ILE A 37 -14.31 -2.66 -3.82
N SER A 38 -15.22 -2.46 -2.86
CA SER A 38 -16.40 -1.61 -3.02
C SER A 38 -16.11 -0.12 -2.77
N ASP A 39 -17.04 0.77 -3.13
CA ASP A 39 -16.90 2.21 -2.87
C ASP A 39 -16.95 2.54 -1.36
N GLU A 40 -17.66 1.75 -0.56
CA GLU A 40 -17.66 1.85 0.91
C GLU A 40 -16.28 1.50 1.48
N ALA A 41 -15.62 0.46 0.95
CA ALA A 41 -14.25 0.13 1.32
C ALA A 41 -13.26 1.23 0.89
N LEU A 42 -13.48 1.87 -0.27
CA LEU A 42 -12.69 3.03 -0.70
C LEU A 42 -12.92 4.28 0.16
N GLN A 43 -14.12 4.47 0.73
CA GLN A 43 -14.38 5.54 1.71
C GLN A 43 -13.63 5.29 3.02
N GLY A 44 -13.64 4.07 3.54
CA GLY A 44 -12.88 3.70 4.75
C GLY A 44 -11.36 3.96 4.62
N VAL A 45 -10.83 4.01 3.40
CA VAL A 45 -9.42 4.41 3.14
C VAL A 45 -9.21 5.92 3.31
N GLU A 46 -10.19 6.76 2.96
CA GLU A 46 -10.13 8.20 3.27
C GLU A 46 -10.26 8.42 4.78
N ASP A 47 -11.22 7.73 5.43
CA ASP A 47 -11.45 7.82 6.88
C ASP A 47 -10.19 7.41 7.69
N PHE A 48 -9.41 6.46 7.20
CA PHE A 48 -8.12 6.09 7.78
C PHE A 48 -7.02 7.12 7.46
N LYS A 49 -6.96 7.66 6.24
CA LYS A 49 -6.02 8.72 5.85
C LYS A 49 -6.20 9.99 6.69
N ASP A 50 -7.42 10.32 7.05
CA ASP A 50 -7.75 11.45 7.92
C ASP A 50 -7.35 11.18 9.39
N GLN A 51 -7.45 9.93 9.86
CA GLN A 51 -6.88 9.52 11.16
C GLN A 51 -5.35 9.63 11.16
N LEU A 52 -4.66 9.11 10.14
CA LEU A 52 -3.20 9.28 9.99
C LEU A 52 -2.79 10.75 9.98
N THR A 53 -3.63 11.62 9.40
CA THR A 53 -3.41 13.07 9.36
C THR A 53 -3.64 13.75 10.70
N SER A 54 -4.69 13.37 11.43
CA SER A 54 -4.97 13.84 12.79
C SER A 54 -3.84 13.48 13.77
N HIS A 55 -3.36 12.24 13.69
CA HIS A 55 -2.32 11.70 14.58
C HIS A 55 -0.88 11.97 14.10
N LYS A 56 -0.67 12.53 12.90
CA LYS A 56 0.65 12.82 12.30
C LYS A 56 1.49 11.56 12.03
N ALA A 57 0.84 10.54 11.47
CA ALA A 57 1.31 9.16 11.39
C ALA A 57 1.51 8.65 9.94
N TRP A 58 1.72 9.55 8.97
CA TRP A 58 1.54 9.30 7.53
C TRP A 58 2.32 8.13 6.91
N ASP A 59 3.45 7.74 7.49
CA ASP A 59 4.33 6.67 6.98
C ASP A 59 4.26 5.37 7.83
N LEU A 60 3.44 5.35 8.89
CA LEU A 60 3.57 4.42 10.02
C LEU A 60 2.81 3.07 9.97
N PRO A 61 1.76 2.84 9.15
CA PRO A 61 1.05 1.54 9.16
C PRO A 61 1.88 0.31 8.81
N PHE A 62 2.99 0.46 8.06
CA PHE A 62 3.62 -0.62 7.30
C PHE A 62 5.07 -0.91 7.71
N MET A 63 5.23 -1.50 8.90
CA MET A 63 6.52 -1.83 9.52
C MET A 63 6.53 -3.25 10.18
N GLY A 64 7.46 -4.16 9.80
CA GLY A 64 7.69 -5.56 10.27
C GLY A 64 9.06 -6.08 9.75
N TYR A 65 9.71 -7.20 10.11
CA TYR A 65 11.19 -7.33 9.82
C TYR A 65 11.62 -7.82 8.42
N VAL A 66 12.79 -7.38 7.91
CA VAL A 66 13.55 -7.95 6.75
C VAL A 66 14.68 -8.87 7.23
N ASN A 67 14.96 -9.92 6.45
CA ASN A 67 16.17 -10.73 6.57
C ASN A 67 17.31 -10.23 5.66
N GLU A 68 18.48 -10.90 5.72
CA GLU A 68 19.67 -10.55 4.93
C GLU A 68 19.49 -10.69 3.41
N ASP A 69 18.61 -11.60 2.97
CA ASP A 69 18.22 -11.76 1.56
C ASP A 69 17.23 -10.69 1.07
N GLY A 70 16.80 -9.77 1.95
CA GLY A 70 15.80 -8.75 1.68
C GLY A 70 14.34 -9.24 1.76
N TYR A 71 14.08 -10.50 2.10
CA TYR A 71 12.72 -10.99 2.32
C TYR A 71 12.18 -10.49 3.67
N GLY A 72 11.06 -9.78 3.60
CA GLY A 72 10.37 -9.24 4.77
C GLY A 72 9.90 -7.81 4.56
N TYR A 73 10.14 -6.92 5.53
CA TYR A 73 9.45 -5.64 5.74
C TYR A 73 10.40 -4.69 6.55
N ALA A 74 10.06 -3.48 7.04
CA ALA A 74 10.96 -2.75 7.98
C ALA A 74 10.41 -2.61 9.44
N TYR A 75 10.89 -3.35 10.47
CA TYR A 75 10.18 -3.40 11.78
C TYR A 75 10.66 -2.38 12.78
N VAL A 76 9.68 -1.69 13.36
CA VAL A 76 9.82 -0.89 14.57
C VAL A 76 8.40 -0.56 15.08
N PRO A 77 7.78 -1.41 15.93
CA PRO A 77 6.42 -1.14 16.43
C PRO A 77 6.39 0.08 17.35
N ASP A 78 7.52 0.44 17.94
CA ASP A 78 7.76 1.67 18.70
C ASP A 78 7.83 2.93 17.82
N GLN A 79 8.21 2.82 16.53
CA GLN A 79 8.15 3.94 15.58
C GLN A 79 6.75 4.06 14.94
N ALA A 80 5.97 2.97 14.89
CA ALA A 80 4.58 3.00 14.41
C ALA A 80 3.61 3.75 15.35
N VAL A 81 4.06 4.09 16.57
CA VAL A 81 3.32 4.88 17.56
C VAL A 81 3.59 6.37 17.38
N ALA A 82 2.57 7.11 16.96
CA ALA A 82 2.65 8.55 16.72
C ALA A 82 2.66 9.37 18.03
N PRO A 83 3.16 10.64 18.01
CA PRO A 83 3.21 11.50 19.19
C PRO A 83 1.83 11.68 19.85
N GLY A 84 1.70 11.13 21.07
CA GLY A 84 0.43 11.03 21.79
C GLY A 84 0.01 9.58 22.09
N GLY A 85 0.73 8.57 21.59
CA GLY A 85 0.50 7.17 21.93
C GLY A 85 -0.49 6.43 21.02
N TRP A 86 -0.80 6.98 19.84
CA TRP A 86 -1.67 6.34 18.86
C TRP A 86 -0.87 5.44 17.92
N ASP A 87 -1.17 4.14 17.93
CA ASP A 87 -0.50 3.12 17.14
C ASP A 87 -1.16 2.98 15.76
N ALA A 88 -0.45 3.43 14.72
CA ALA A 88 -0.94 3.43 13.35
C ALA A 88 -1.00 2.02 12.73
N HIS A 89 -0.12 1.12 13.15
CA HIS A 89 -0.10 -0.26 12.68
C HIS A 89 -1.26 -1.05 13.29
N LYS A 90 -1.48 -0.91 14.61
CA LYS A 90 -2.66 -1.48 15.27
C LYS A 90 -3.94 -0.96 14.62
N ALA A 91 -4.08 0.37 14.47
CA ALA A 91 -5.25 0.98 13.86
C ALA A 91 -5.51 0.43 12.44
N PHE A 92 -4.45 0.20 11.65
CA PHE A 92 -4.55 -0.48 10.35
C PHE A 92 -5.05 -1.93 10.47
N THR A 93 -4.51 -2.73 11.39
CA THR A 93 -4.93 -4.13 11.57
C THR A 93 -6.38 -4.29 12.06
N GLU A 94 -6.95 -3.24 12.68
CA GLU A 94 -8.36 -3.20 13.11
C GLU A 94 -9.33 -2.76 11.98
N LEU A 95 -8.83 -2.33 10.81
CA LEU A 95 -9.65 -2.03 9.62
C LEU A 95 -10.21 -3.30 8.97
N PRO A 96 -11.35 -3.23 8.25
CA PRO A 96 -11.83 -4.34 7.42
C PRO A 96 -10.79 -4.78 6.36
N PRO A 97 -10.67 -6.08 6.03
CA PRO A 97 -9.66 -6.58 5.08
C PRO A 97 -9.67 -5.90 3.71
N ASP A 98 -10.85 -5.51 3.21
CA ASP A 98 -10.97 -4.79 1.94
C ASP A 98 -10.42 -3.35 2.03
N VAL A 99 -10.62 -2.66 3.16
CA VAL A 99 -10.05 -1.33 3.41
C VAL A 99 -8.53 -1.43 3.53
N GLN A 100 -8.02 -2.44 4.26
CA GLN A 100 -6.59 -2.73 4.35
C GLN A 100 -5.96 -2.96 2.96
N THR A 101 -6.61 -3.78 2.13
CA THR A 101 -6.17 -4.12 0.77
C THR A 101 -6.21 -2.89 -0.13
N ALA A 102 -7.28 -2.10 -0.05
CA ALA A 102 -7.43 -0.87 -0.83
C ALA A 102 -6.39 0.21 -0.47
N PHE A 103 -6.11 0.40 0.82
CA PHE A 103 -5.05 1.29 1.30
C PHE A 103 -3.68 0.84 0.77
N ALA A 104 -3.35 -0.45 0.89
CA ALA A 104 -2.11 -1.01 0.35
C ALA A 104 -2.00 -0.82 -1.18
N ILE A 105 -3.08 -1.09 -1.93
CA ILE A 105 -3.12 -0.86 -3.38
C ILE A 105 -2.85 0.61 -3.71
N ARG A 106 -3.39 1.58 -2.96
CA ARG A 106 -3.09 3.01 -3.16
C ARG A 106 -1.63 3.34 -2.89
N MET A 107 -1.04 2.82 -1.81
CA MET A 107 0.34 3.13 -1.43
C MET A 107 1.37 2.81 -2.53
N LEU A 108 1.12 1.78 -3.35
CA LEU A 108 1.92 1.47 -4.54
C LEU A 108 2.04 2.64 -5.53
N PHE A 109 1.02 3.50 -5.63
CA PHE A 109 0.95 4.62 -6.57
C PHE A 109 1.25 5.98 -5.92
N THR A 110 0.88 6.19 -4.65
CA THR A 110 0.90 7.52 -4.01
C THR A 110 2.09 7.80 -3.08
N HIS A 111 2.71 6.80 -2.44
CA HIS A 111 3.82 7.02 -1.49
C HIS A 111 5.21 6.84 -2.14
N ARG A 112 6.31 6.87 -1.37
CA ARG A 112 7.69 6.71 -1.85
C ARG A 112 8.10 5.22 -1.82
N ASP A 113 9.29 4.91 -2.31
CA ASP A 113 9.69 3.53 -2.63
C ASP A 113 9.79 2.59 -1.42
N VAL A 114 10.22 3.08 -0.25
CA VAL A 114 10.16 2.30 1.01
C VAL A 114 8.73 1.96 1.42
N ASP A 115 7.81 2.91 1.24
CA ASP A 115 6.39 2.78 1.59
C ASP A 115 5.67 1.83 0.60
N ARG A 116 6.01 1.95 -0.70
CA ARG A 116 5.59 1.04 -1.78
C ARG A 116 6.06 -0.39 -1.53
N TYR A 117 7.29 -0.56 -1.03
CA TYR A 117 7.83 -1.89 -0.73
C TYR A 117 7.05 -2.56 0.41
N GLY A 118 6.75 -1.82 1.49
CA GLY A 118 5.90 -2.32 2.57
C GLY A 118 4.52 -2.77 2.09
N ALA A 119 3.86 -1.94 1.26
CA ALA A 119 2.57 -2.28 0.68
C ALA A 119 2.62 -3.50 -0.27
N ASN A 120 3.69 -3.64 -1.06
CA ASN A 120 3.94 -4.80 -1.92
C ASN A 120 4.04 -6.10 -1.10
N MET A 121 4.83 -6.08 -0.02
CA MET A 121 5.02 -7.26 0.85
C MET A 121 3.73 -7.66 1.57
N PHE A 122 2.95 -6.69 2.06
CA PHE A 122 1.61 -6.96 2.61
C PHE A 122 0.68 -7.61 1.57
N LEU A 123 0.58 -7.04 0.37
CA LEU A 123 -0.27 -7.58 -0.70
C LEU A 123 0.18 -8.97 -1.17
N HIS A 124 1.48 -9.26 -1.14
CA HIS A 124 2.01 -10.57 -1.48
C HIS A 124 1.70 -11.63 -0.41
N TYR A 125 2.10 -11.40 0.84
CA TYR A 125 2.00 -12.42 1.89
C TYR A 125 0.60 -12.54 2.50
N ASP A 126 -0.12 -11.43 2.69
CA ASP A 126 -1.43 -11.43 3.37
C ASP A 126 -2.62 -11.50 2.39
N ARG A 127 -2.41 -11.23 1.09
CA ARG A 127 -3.47 -11.28 0.05
C ARG A 127 -3.14 -12.15 -1.17
N GLY A 128 -1.93 -12.70 -1.29
CA GLY A 128 -1.54 -13.57 -2.40
C GLY A 128 -1.44 -12.86 -3.76
N LEU A 129 -1.35 -11.53 -3.78
CA LEU A 129 -1.28 -10.71 -4.98
C LEU A 129 0.16 -10.49 -5.43
N ASN A 130 0.38 -10.41 -6.73
CA ASN A 130 1.72 -10.22 -7.30
C ASN A 130 1.85 -8.79 -7.83
N ILE A 131 2.91 -8.06 -7.45
CA ILE A 131 3.12 -6.68 -7.90
C ILE A 131 4.23 -6.63 -8.95
N ARG A 132 3.95 -6.02 -10.10
CA ARG A 132 4.94 -5.69 -11.14
C ARG A 132 5.00 -4.20 -11.36
N PHE A 133 6.12 -3.59 -11.01
CA PHE A 133 6.41 -2.19 -11.32
C PHE A 133 6.91 -2.07 -12.77
N ASP A 134 6.22 -1.28 -13.59
CA ASP A 134 6.62 -0.90 -14.94
C ASP A 134 7.23 0.51 -14.89
N ILE A 135 8.44 0.60 -14.34
CA ILE A 135 9.19 1.84 -14.15
C ILE A 135 10.12 2.03 -15.35
N PRO A 136 10.03 3.15 -16.10
CA PRO A 136 11.01 3.47 -17.14
C PRO A 136 12.44 3.52 -16.58
N VAL A 137 13.41 2.99 -17.31
CA VAL A 137 14.83 2.89 -16.89
C VAL A 137 15.47 4.25 -16.55
N SER A 138 14.88 5.37 -17.00
CA SER A 138 15.27 6.73 -16.63
C SER A 138 14.73 7.23 -15.29
N GLN A 139 13.98 6.41 -14.55
CA GLN A 139 13.34 6.73 -13.28
C GLN A 139 13.64 5.71 -12.16
N SER A 140 14.40 4.65 -12.45
CA SER A 140 14.89 3.69 -11.46
C SER A 140 16.20 4.19 -10.83
N TYR A 141 16.14 4.64 -9.57
CA TYR A 141 17.25 5.04 -8.71
C TYR A 141 16.99 4.60 -7.27
#